data_AF-A0A5W0XMD9-F1
#
_entry.id   AF-A0A5W0XMD9-F1
#
_cell.length_a   1.000
_cell.length_b   1.000
_cell.length_c   1.000
_cell.angle_alpha   90.00
_cell.angle_beta   90.00
_cell.angle_gamma   90.00
#
_symmetry.space_group_name_H-M   'P 1'
#
loop_
_entity.id
_entity.type
_entity.pdbx_description
1 polymer ?
#
loop_
_entity_poly.entity_id
_entity_poly.type
_entity_poly.pdbx_seq_one_letter_code
_entity_poly.pdbx_strand_id
1 'polypeptide(L)'
;MSMSNTAEIYKFPAPVPTQQECRMADLENGYLRLANQIQDALCIVELSGREFRVLNAIIRLTYGWSKKSDRIANSLIADKTTLKVKHVSEAVLSLAYRNIIILRRIGQTRYIGINTNLDKWAYSKPHCSKCPVSFPDD
;
A
#
# COMPACT_ATOMS: atom_id res chain seq x y z
N MET A 1 -61.15 7.29 43.31
CA MET A 1 -60.18 8.17 42.64
C MET A 1 -59.35 7.31 41.70
N SER A 2 -59.66 7.33 40.40
CA SER A 2 -58.95 6.52 39.39
C SER A 2 -57.76 7.33 38.89
N MET A 3 -56.54 6.90 39.21
CA MET A 3 -55.30 7.51 38.74
C MET A 3 -55.01 7.03 37.33
N SER A 4 -55.27 7.87 36.34
CA SER A 4 -54.82 7.68 34.95
C SER A 4 -53.32 7.88 34.88
N ASN A 5 -52.56 6.79 34.80
CA ASN A 5 -51.11 6.83 34.62
C ASN A 5 -50.80 7.19 33.16
N THR A 6 -50.63 8.47 32.86
CA THR A 6 -50.23 8.98 31.53
C THR A 6 -48.71 9.12 31.48
N ALA A 7 -48.03 8.03 31.15
CA ALA A 7 -46.65 8.08 30.67
C ALA A 7 -46.67 7.97 29.14
N GLU A 8 -46.26 9.04 28.45
CA GLU A 8 -46.11 9.02 26.99
C GLU A 8 -44.81 8.29 26.62
N ILE A 9 -44.92 7.20 25.86
CA ILE A 9 -43.78 6.41 25.39
C ILE A 9 -43.11 7.19 24.24
N TYR A 10 -42.00 7.85 24.54
CA TYR A 10 -41.18 8.52 23.53
C TYR A 10 -40.37 7.49 22.73
N LYS A 11 -40.79 7.20 21.49
CA LYS A 11 -40.04 6.32 20.58
C LYS A 11 -38.85 7.09 20.01
N PHE A 12 -37.66 6.81 20.53
CA PHE A 12 -36.42 7.30 19.91
C PHE A 12 -36.35 6.82 18.46
N PRO A 13 -36.01 7.69 17.49
CA PRO A 13 -35.75 7.25 16.12
C PRO A 13 -34.64 6.22 16.17
N ALA A 14 -34.88 5.03 15.59
CA ALA A 14 -33.81 4.06 15.40
C ALA A 14 -32.68 4.73 14.62
N PRO A 15 -31.39 4.42 14.90
CA PRO A 15 -30.29 4.90 14.09
C PRO A 15 -30.61 4.58 12.64
N VAL A 16 -30.68 5.62 11.80
CA VAL A 16 -30.85 5.46 10.36
C VAL A 16 -29.72 4.50 9.94
N PRO A 17 -30.01 3.38 9.25
CA PRO A 17 -28.94 2.54 8.74
C PRO A 17 -28.05 3.46 7.91
N THR A 18 -26.82 3.70 8.35
CA THR A 18 -25.83 4.36 7.53
C THR A 18 -25.79 3.55 6.25
N GLN A 19 -26.27 4.14 5.15
CA GLN A 19 -26.26 3.51 3.86
C GLN A 19 -24.80 3.10 3.62
N GLN A 20 -24.50 1.81 3.80
CA GLN A 20 -23.26 1.23 3.36
C GLN A 20 -23.35 1.31 1.84
N GLU A 21 -22.87 2.41 1.28
CA GLU A 21 -22.69 2.55 -0.15
C GLU A 21 -21.88 1.32 -0.59
N CYS A 22 -22.49 0.46 -1.40
CA CYS A 22 -21.75 -0.57 -2.11
C CYS A 22 -20.74 0.15 -3.00
N ARG A 23 -19.51 0.30 -2.51
CA ARG A 23 -18.40 0.86 -3.28
C ARG A 23 -17.98 -0.17 -4.31
N MET A 24 -18.70 -0.19 -5.43
CA MET A 24 -18.33 -0.95 -6.60
C MET A 24 -17.12 -0.28 -7.26
N ALA A 25 -16.14 -1.08 -7.66
CA ALA A 25 -15.01 -0.57 -8.42
C ALA A 25 -15.48 -0.22 -9.84
N ASP A 26 -15.10 0.95 -10.33
CA ASP A 26 -15.43 1.46 -11.66
C ASP A 26 -14.15 1.93 -12.35
N LEU A 27 -14.00 1.60 -13.63
CA LEU A 27 -12.88 2.05 -14.46
C LEU A 27 -12.94 3.56 -14.72
N GLU A 28 -14.14 4.17 -14.64
CA GLU A 28 -14.32 5.62 -14.73
C GLU A 28 -13.65 6.35 -13.55
N ASN A 29 -13.46 5.68 -12.41
CA ASN A 29 -12.69 6.21 -11.27
C ASN A 29 -11.17 6.08 -11.45
N GLY A 30 -10.74 5.73 -12.67
CA GLY A 30 -9.37 5.60 -13.08
C GLY A 30 -8.84 4.18 -12.98
N TYR A 31 -7.75 3.93 -13.71
CA TYR A 31 -7.06 2.66 -13.74
C TYR A 31 -5.56 2.86 -13.56
N LEU A 32 -4.88 1.77 -13.22
CA LEU A 32 -3.44 1.74 -13.09
C LEU A 32 -2.82 1.28 -14.41
N ARG A 33 -2.11 2.17 -15.11
CA ARG A 33 -1.32 1.80 -16.29
C ARG A 33 0.01 1.17 -15.85
N LEU A 34 0.03 -0.15 -15.72
CA LEU A 34 1.22 -0.95 -15.40
C LEU A 34 1.58 -1.85 -16.59
N ALA A 35 2.87 -2.07 -16.83
CA ALA A 35 3.31 -3.02 -17.86
C ALA A 35 2.91 -4.44 -17.46
N ASN A 36 2.32 -5.20 -18.39
CA ASN A 36 1.85 -6.57 -18.12
C ASN A 36 2.97 -7.46 -17.59
N GLN A 37 4.20 -7.30 -18.08
CA GLN A 37 5.36 -8.07 -17.60
C GLN A 37 5.66 -7.83 -16.11
N ILE A 38 5.44 -6.61 -15.61
CA ILE A 38 5.57 -6.32 -14.17
C ILE A 38 4.44 -7.02 -13.41
N GLN A 39 3.21 -7.00 -13.95
CA GLN A 39 2.08 -7.71 -13.36
C GLN A 39 2.31 -9.22 -13.33
N ASP A 40 2.86 -9.80 -14.39
CA ASP A 40 3.21 -11.23 -14.46
C ASP A 40 4.30 -11.58 -13.44
N ALA A 41 5.32 -10.73 -13.29
CA ALA A 41 6.34 -10.91 -12.26
C ALA A 41 5.75 -10.84 -10.83
N LEU A 42 4.77 -9.97 -10.58
CA LEU A 42 4.06 -9.87 -9.30
C LEU A 42 3.27 -11.14 -8.95
N CYS A 43 2.81 -11.90 -9.95
CA CYS A 43 2.12 -13.17 -9.75
C CYS A 43 3.05 -14.30 -9.30
N ILE A 44 4.34 -14.23 -9.66
CA ILE A 44 5.32 -15.29 -9.43
C ILE A 44 6.17 -15.02 -8.18
N VAL A 45 6.51 -13.76 -7.92
CA VAL A 45 7.42 -13.37 -6.85
C VAL A 45 6.86 -13.70 -5.45
N GLU A 46 7.66 -14.37 -4.63
CA GLU A 46 7.27 -14.76 -3.28
C GLU A 46 7.32 -13.57 -2.34
N LEU A 47 6.19 -12.93 -2.06
CA LEU A 47 6.11 -11.80 -1.13
C LEU A 47 5.36 -12.18 0.14
N SER A 48 5.82 -11.69 1.28
CA SER A 48 4.98 -11.67 2.49
C SER A 48 3.80 -10.72 2.30
N GLY A 49 2.71 -10.93 3.03
CA GLY A 49 1.53 -10.06 2.93
C GLY A 49 1.83 -8.58 3.24
N ARG A 50 2.83 -8.28 4.08
CA ARG A 50 3.27 -6.89 4.34
C ARG A 50 3.99 -6.29 3.14
N GLU A 51 4.93 -7.04 2.56
CA GLU A 51 5.67 -6.61 1.36
C GLU A 51 4.72 -6.40 0.18
N PHE A 52 3.77 -7.31 -0.02
CA PHE A 52 2.76 -7.19 -1.07
C PHE A 52 1.92 -5.90 -0.94
N ARG A 53 1.43 -5.58 0.27
CA ARG A 53 0.68 -4.33 0.52
C ARG A 53 1.54 -3.10 0.26
N VAL A 54 2.78 -3.10 0.74
CA VAL A 54 3.73 -1.99 0.56
C VAL A 54 4.07 -1.79 -0.90
N LEU A 55 4.35 -2.87 -1.64
CA LEU A 55 4.66 -2.83 -3.07
C LEU A 55 3.49 -2.27 -3.88
N ASN A 56 2.27 -2.75 -3.64
CA ASN A 56 1.05 -2.22 -4.28
C ASN A 56 0.82 -0.73 -3.96
N ALA A 57 1.12 -0.30 -2.73
CA ALA A 57 1.05 1.11 -2.37
C ALA A 57 2.08 1.94 -3.14
N ILE A 58 3.33 1.47 -3.27
CA ILE A 58 4.36 2.12 -4.09
C ILE A 58 3.91 2.21 -5.54
N ILE A 59 3.44 1.12 -6.14
CA ILE A 59 2.93 1.09 -7.52
C ILE A 59 1.80 2.13 -7.70
N ARG A 60 0.85 2.21 -6.78
CA ARG A 60 -0.24 3.19 -6.85
C ARG A 60 0.25 4.64 -6.68
N LEU A 61 1.30 4.87 -5.91
CA LEU A 61 1.90 6.19 -5.68
C LEU A 61 2.87 6.62 -6.80
N THR A 62 3.35 5.70 -7.62
CA THR A 62 4.20 5.99 -8.79
C THR A 62 3.41 5.91 -10.10
N TYR A 63 3.12 4.70 -10.58
CA TYR A 63 2.42 4.46 -11.84
C TYR A 63 0.98 4.97 -11.82
N GLY A 64 0.34 5.00 -10.65
CA GLY A 64 -0.98 5.63 -10.50
C GLY A 64 -0.98 7.15 -10.72
N TRP A 65 0.20 7.76 -10.81
CA TRP A 65 0.42 9.16 -11.20
C TRP A 65 1.23 9.28 -12.50
N SER A 66 1.35 8.19 -13.26
CA SER A 66 2.14 8.10 -14.50
C SER A 66 3.64 8.44 -14.32
N LYS A 67 4.22 8.19 -13.14
CA LYS A 67 5.64 8.40 -12.84
C LYS A 67 6.36 7.05 -12.64
N LYS A 68 7.61 6.94 -13.12
CA LYS A 68 8.46 5.74 -12.88
C LYS A 68 8.97 5.67 -11.43
N SER A 69 9.27 6.83 -10.85
CA SER A 69 9.71 7.00 -9.47
C SER A 69 9.11 8.28 -8.91
N ASP A 70 8.82 8.31 -7.61
CA ASP A 70 8.33 9.51 -6.94
C ASP A 70 8.98 9.67 -5.56
N ARG A 71 8.88 10.88 -5.01
CA ARG A 71 9.28 11.20 -3.64
C ARG A 71 8.22 10.66 -2.68
N ILE A 72 8.50 9.53 -2.05
CA ILE A 72 7.54 8.84 -1.19
C ILE A 72 8.12 8.66 0.21
N ALA A 73 7.44 9.22 1.22
CA ALA A 73 7.76 9.02 2.62
C ALA A 73 7.18 7.70 3.15
N ASN A 74 7.85 7.07 4.12
CA ASN A 74 7.35 5.84 4.75
C ASN A 74 6.02 6.07 5.50
N SER A 75 5.78 7.28 6.03
CA SER A 75 4.49 7.67 6.64
C SER A 75 3.34 7.60 5.63
N LEU A 76 3.53 8.14 4.42
CA LEU A 76 2.50 8.09 3.37
C LEU A 76 2.13 6.65 2.98
N ILE A 77 3.12 5.76 2.89
CA ILE A 77 2.88 4.34 2.64
C ILE A 77 2.16 3.70 3.84
N ALA A 78 2.57 4.04 5.07
CA ALA A 78 1.94 3.55 6.30
C ALA A 78 0.46 3.92 6.36
N ASP A 79 0.11 5.17 6.04
CA ASP A 79 -1.27 5.64 5.99
C ASP A 79 -2.07 4.87 4.93
N LYS A 80 -1.50 4.72 3.73
CA LYS A 80 -2.18 4.04 2.61
C LYS A 80 -2.36 2.53 2.83
N THR A 81 -1.44 1.92 3.58
CA THR A 81 -1.46 0.48 3.87
C THR A 81 -2.00 0.15 5.24
N THR A 82 -2.33 1.13 6.08
CA THR A 82 -2.76 0.92 7.48
C THR A 82 -1.76 0.06 8.29
N LEU A 83 -0.47 0.15 7.94
CA LEU A 83 0.62 -0.54 8.62
C LEU A 83 1.39 0.45 9.49
N LYS A 84 2.02 -0.04 10.57
CA LYS A 84 2.94 0.80 11.35
C LYS A 84 4.17 1.16 10.51
N VAL A 85 4.66 2.39 10.65
CA VAL A 85 5.83 2.92 9.90
C VAL A 85 7.05 2.00 9.99
N LYS A 86 7.28 1.36 11.16
CA LYS A 86 8.35 0.37 11.34
C LYS A 86 8.24 -0.79 10.35
N HIS A 87 7.07 -1.38 10.20
CA HIS A 87 6.84 -2.51 9.29
C HIS A 87 6.92 -2.11 7.83
N VAL A 88 6.48 -0.89 7.51
CA VAL A 88 6.68 -0.32 6.18
C VAL A 88 8.16 -0.19 5.90
N SER A 89 8.93 0.37 6.83
CA SER A 89 10.39 0.52 6.67
C SER A 89 11.07 -0.82 6.44
N GLU A 90 10.73 -1.85 7.22
CA GLU A 90 11.25 -3.21 7.07
C GLU A 90 10.90 -3.80 5.70
N ALA A 91 9.64 -3.70 5.27
CA ALA A 91 9.17 -4.23 3.99
C ALA A 91 9.82 -3.51 2.80
N VAL A 92 9.94 -2.18 2.88
CA VAL A 92 10.61 -1.35 1.89
C VAL A 92 12.08 -1.75 1.72
N LEU A 93 12.80 -1.97 2.83
CA LEU A 93 14.18 -2.41 2.79
C LEU A 93 14.30 -3.82 2.18
N SER A 94 13.41 -4.74 2.54
CA SER A 94 13.36 -6.09 1.96
C SER A 94 13.12 -6.07 0.45
N LEU A 95 12.16 -5.26 -0.01
CA LEU A 95 11.87 -5.09 -1.45
C LEU A 95 13.06 -4.50 -2.22
N ALA A 96 13.79 -3.56 -1.60
CA ALA A 96 14.98 -2.97 -2.21
C ALA A 96 16.15 -3.96 -2.25
N TYR A 97 16.36 -4.72 -1.18
CA TYR A 97 17.35 -5.80 -1.13
C TYR A 97 17.11 -6.85 -2.24
N ARG A 98 15.84 -7.16 -2.49
CA ARG A 98 15.41 -8.08 -3.55
C ARG A 98 15.42 -7.47 -4.94
N ASN A 99 15.85 -6.22 -5.06
CA ASN A 99 15.93 -5.45 -6.30
C ASN A 99 14.59 -5.34 -7.05
N ILE A 100 13.48 -5.42 -6.33
CA ILE A 100 12.12 -5.24 -6.86
C ILE A 100 11.79 -3.75 -6.99
N ILE A 101 12.28 -2.95 -6.03
CA ILE A 101 12.17 -1.50 -6.04
C ILE A 101 13.55 -0.86 -6.10
N ILE A 102 13.63 0.31 -6.73
CA ILE A 102 14.83 1.14 -6.78
C ILE A 102 14.67 2.26 -5.77
N LEU A 103 15.66 2.39 -4.89
CA LEU A 103 15.76 3.48 -3.92
C LEU A 103 16.91 4.39 -4.31
N ARG A 104 16.59 5.65 -4.62
CA ARG A 104 17.59 6.68 -4.90
C ARG A 104 17.51 7.76 -3.81
N ARG A 105 18.65 8.31 -3.41
CA ARG A 105 18.72 9.50 -2.56
C ARG A 105 19.26 10.65 -3.38
N ILE A 106 18.62 11.81 -3.29
CA ILE A 106 19.12 13.06 -3.85
C ILE A 106 19.16 14.03 -2.66
N GLY A 107 20.35 14.24 -2.11
CA GLY A 107 20.54 14.89 -0.82
C GLY A 107 19.79 14.16 0.29
N GLN A 108 18.97 14.88 1.05
CA GLN A 108 18.13 14.32 2.13
C GLN A 108 16.81 13.70 1.63
N THR A 109 16.53 13.80 0.32
CA THR A 109 15.27 13.34 -0.24
C THR A 109 15.40 11.95 -0.84
N ARG A 110 14.48 11.06 -0.46
CA ARG A 110 14.41 9.70 -0.98
C ARG A 110 13.34 9.56 -2.07
N TYR A 111 13.73 8.93 -3.17
CA TYR A 111 12.86 8.55 -4.28
C TYR A 111 12.70 7.03 -4.31
N ILE A 112 11.48 6.58 -4.59
CA ILE A 112 11.13 5.17 -4.70
C ILE A 112 10.52 4.94 -6.08
N GLY A 113 10.99 3.92 -6.79
CA GLY A 113 10.43 3.44 -8.06
C GLY A 113 10.41 1.92 -8.14
N ILE A 114 9.70 1.37 -9.13
CA ILE A 114 9.76 -0.07 -9.42
C ILE A 114 10.95 -0.32 -10.33
N ASN A 115 11.69 -1.41 -10.07
CA ASN A 115 12.74 -1.83 -10.98
C ASN A 115 12.12 -2.49 -12.20
N THR A 116 12.24 -1.86 -13.37
CA THR A 116 11.71 -2.41 -14.63
C THR A 116 12.57 -3.52 -15.23
N ASN A 117 13.78 -3.75 -14.71
CA ASN A 117 14.62 -4.86 -15.13
C ASN A 117 14.27 -6.10 -14.27
N LEU A 118 13.40 -6.95 -14.81
CA LEU A 118 12.82 -8.11 -14.13
C LEU A 118 13.83 -9.25 -13.90
N ASP A 119 14.88 -9.34 -14.71
CA ASP A 119 15.93 -10.37 -14.57
C ASP A 119 16.74 -10.19 -13.29
N LYS A 120 16.77 -8.96 -12.76
CA LYS A 120 17.49 -8.64 -11.54
C LYS A 120 16.68 -8.89 -10.26
N TRP A 121 15.40 -9.24 -10.37
CA TRP A 121 14.54 -9.44 -9.20
C TRP A 121 14.89 -10.75 -8.49
N ALA A 122 14.95 -10.71 -7.17
CA ALA A 122 14.99 -11.92 -6.35
C ALA A 122 13.57 -12.46 -6.14
N TYR A 123 13.17 -13.44 -6.95
CA TYR A 123 11.83 -14.03 -6.92
C TYR A 123 11.55 -14.84 -5.66
N SER A 124 12.54 -15.61 -5.18
CA SER A 124 12.43 -16.36 -3.94
C SER A 124 12.72 -15.50 -2.72
N LYS A 125 12.12 -15.85 -1.58
CA LYS A 125 12.39 -15.14 -0.32
C LYS A 125 13.81 -15.44 0.18
N PRO A 126 14.64 -14.43 0.47
CA PRO A 126 15.98 -14.67 1.01
C PRO A 126 15.89 -15.33 2.39
N HIS A 127 16.75 -16.31 2.67
CA HIS A 127 16.83 -17.02 3.96
C HIS A 127 17.40 -16.16 5.10
N CYS A 128 17.71 -14.88 4.84
CA CYS A 128 18.34 -14.00 5.82
C CYS A 128 17.31 -13.27 6.69
N SER A 129 17.42 -13.45 8.00
CA SER A 129 16.52 -12.86 9.01
C SER A 129 16.56 -11.33 9.05
N LYS A 130 17.66 -10.70 8.57
CA LYS A 130 17.86 -9.25 8.46
C LYS A 130 18.81 -8.95 7.30
N CYS A 131 18.28 -8.61 6.12
CA CYS A 131 19.11 -8.30 4.97
C CYS A 131 19.64 -6.85 5.07
N PRO A 132 20.96 -6.61 5.01
CA PRO A 132 21.50 -5.25 4.93
C PRO A 132 21.23 -4.68 3.54
N VAL A 133 20.73 -3.45 3.47
CA VAL A 133 20.55 -2.71 2.20
C VAL A 133 21.68 -1.71 2.09
N SER A 134 22.57 -1.90 1.12
CA SER A 134 23.48 -0.85 0.68
C SER A 134 22.71 0.09 -0.26
N PHE A 135 22.70 1.37 0.05
CA PHE A 135 22.14 2.38 -0.85
C PHE A 135 23.27 2.87 -1.74
N PRO A 136 23.14 2.84 -3.08
CA PRO A 136 24.08 3.54 -3.94
C PRO A 136 23.99 5.04 -3.64
N ASP A 137 25.13 5.63 -3.28
CA ASP A 137 25.31 7.08 -3.24
C ASP A 137 25.63 7.53 -4.67
N ASP A 138 24.59 7.74 -5.48
CA ASP A 138 24.70 8.43 -6.78
C ASP A 138 24.19 9.87 -6.65
#